data_AF-A0A924AEU3-F1
#
_entry.id   AF-A0A924AEU3-F1
#
_cell.length_a   1.000
_cell.length_b   1.000
_cell.length_c   1.000
_cell.angle_alpha   90.00
_cell.angle_beta   90.00
_cell.angle_gamma   90.00
#
_symmetry.space_group_name_H-M   'P 1'
#
loop_
_entity.id
_entity.type
_entity.pdbx_description
1 polymer ?
#
loop_
_entity_poly.entity_id
_entity_poly.type
_entity_poly.pdbx_seq_one_letter_code
_entity_poly.pdbx_strand_id
1 'polypeptide(L)'
;MRGDRVIGTMLLRSLLLLLAFLPPLLVHGQTQLTAPVSAAPVSAAPVSAIWAGEWRAAEFNLPPINTTLTTRRNASTFEVRALIAGSECPLAYDGQLNSGDVIKRIEERAKWQLKPDNWPAGTDPAQLVGLKKEFDNALRLTRSLPPDTYRRVRARCAMLPSTDDRFYLLTEGRRLFEYRFPESGLSLNVTVYERVR
;
A
#
# COMPACT_ATOMS: atom_id res chain seq x y z
N MET A 1 62.86 31.79 -30.83
CA MET A 1 64.17 31.87 -30.14
C MET A 1 63.91 31.82 -28.64
N ARG A 2 64.67 30.96 -27.92
CA ARG A 2 65.16 31.03 -26.52
C ARG A 2 64.30 31.85 -25.52
N GLY A 3 63.96 31.37 -24.33
CA GLY A 3 64.58 30.36 -23.48
C GLY A 3 64.54 30.87 -22.02
N ASP A 4 64.11 29.99 -21.12
CA ASP A 4 64.34 29.83 -19.66
C ASP A 4 64.89 30.95 -18.76
N ARG A 5 64.33 31.01 -17.53
CA ARG A 5 64.96 30.80 -16.19
C ARG A 5 64.02 31.32 -15.10
N VAL A 6 63.44 30.52 -14.20
CA VAL A 6 63.99 29.78 -13.02
C VAL A 6 64.87 30.64 -12.11
N ILE A 7 64.35 31.02 -10.93
CA ILE A 7 65.09 31.05 -9.65
C ILE A 7 64.08 30.78 -8.52
N GLY A 8 64.33 29.73 -7.73
CA GLY A 8 63.70 29.50 -6.44
C GLY A 8 64.63 29.90 -5.29
N THR A 9 64.05 30.12 -4.11
CA THR A 9 64.78 30.15 -2.83
C THR A 9 63.86 29.63 -1.72
N MET A 10 64.24 28.48 -1.17
CA MET A 10 63.76 27.95 0.10
C MET A 10 64.43 28.68 1.27
N LEU A 11 63.73 28.84 2.39
CA LEU A 11 64.25 28.97 3.78
C LEU A 11 63.00 28.97 4.70
N LEU A 12 62.59 27.86 5.32
CA LEU A 12 63.15 27.15 6.48
C LEU A 12 63.06 27.94 7.80
N ARG A 13 62.45 27.29 8.82
CA ARG A 13 62.45 27.50 10.29
C ARG A 13 61.06 27.90 10.83
N SER A 14 60.25 26.98 11.34
CA SER A 14 60.37 26.19 12.59
C SER A 14 60.21 27.02 13.86
N LEU A 15 59.17 26.63 14.63
CA LEU A 15 59.21 26.26 16.05
C LEU A 15 58.60 27.24 17.09
N LEU A 16 57.70 26.65 17.92
CA LEU A 16 57.27 26.99 19.28
C LEU A 16 56.33 28.19 19.47
N LEU A 17 55.37 28.21 20.39
CA LEU A 17 54.62 27.22 21.18
C LEU A 17 53.63 28.06 22.03
N LEU A 18 52.44 27.50 22.32
CA LEU A 18 51.64 27.67 23.56
C LEU A 18 51.19 29.07 24.04
N LEU A 19 49.87 29.24 24.14
CA LEU A 19 49.06 29.75 25.28
C LEU A 19 47.62 29.96 24.76
N ALA A 20 46.69 29.01 24.90
CA ALA A 20 45.91 28.66 26.09
C ALA A 20 44.89 29.73 26.52
N PHE A 21 43.64 29.26 26.72
CA PHE A 21 42.48 29.88 27.40
C PHE A 21 41.51 30.75 26.59
N LEU A 22 40.44 30.12 26.05
CA LEU A 22 39.03 30.48 26.34
C LEU A 22 38.07 29.45 25.68
N PRO A 23 37.08 28.88 26.40
CA PRO A 23 36.18 27.86 25.85
C PRO A 23 35.02 28.49 25.05
N PRO A 24 34.58 27.90 23.92
CA PRO A 24 33.29 28.24 23.33
C PRO A 24 32.16 27.50 24.06
N LEU A 25 31.13 28.26 24.45
CA LEU A 25 29.85 27.76 24.95
C LEU A 25 29.27 26.71 23.98
N LEU A 26 29.30 25.45 24.39
CA LEU A 26 28.55 24.36 23.76
C LEU A 26 27.05 24.59 24.02
N VAL A 27 26.38 25.20 23.05
CA VAL A 27 24.92 25.17 22.92
C VAL A 27 24.51 23.71 22.76
N HIS A 28 24.06 23.10 23.85
CA HIS A 28 23.36 21.82 23.82
C HIS A 28 21.96 22.06 23.23
N GLY A 29 21.89 22.10 21.90
CA GLY A 29 20.63 21.89 21.20
C GLY A 29 20.21 20.44 21.39
N GLN A 30 19.40 20.17 22.40
CA GLN A 30 18.67 18.91 22.52
C GLN A 30 17.65 18.85 21.38
N THR A 31 18.05 18.35 20.22
CA THR A 31 17.12 17.71 19.29
C THR A 31 16.57 16.49 20.00
N GLN A 32 15.46 16.66 20.71
CA GLN A 32 14.56 15.55 21.01
C GLN A 32 14.16 14.96 19.65
N LEU A 33 14.83 13.87 19.26
CA LEU A 33 14.23 12.89 18.38
C LEU A 33 12.91 12.50 19.05
N THR A 34 11.82 13.07 18.55
CA THR A 34 10.49 12.51 18.75
C THR A 34 10.60 11.10 18.21
N ALA A 35 10.70 10.14 19.13
CA ALA A 35 10.54 8.74 18.79
C ALA A 35 9.28 8.64 17.91
N PRO A 36 9.30 7.88 16.80
CA PRO A 36 8.09 7.66 16.04
C PRO A 36 7.04 7.19 17.04
N VAL A 37 5.92 7.90 17.09
CA VAL A 37 4.75 7.50 17.87
C VAL A 37 4.51 6.05 17.52
N SER A 38 4.86 5.17 18.45
CA SER A 38 4.64 3.74 18.31
C SER A 38 3.14 3.61 18.14
N ALA A 39 2.70 3.40 16.90
CA ALA A 39 1.32 3.16 16.60
C ALA A 39 0.92 2.01 17.51
N ALA A 40 0.02 2.29 18.47
CA ALA A 40 -0.47 1.27 19.38
C ALA A 40 -0.84 0.05 18.53
N PRO A 41 -0.42 -1.18 18.91
CA PRO A 41 -0.70 -2.35 18.13
C PRO A 41 -2.21 -2.38 17.91
N VAL A 42 -2.64 -2.20 16.66
CA VAL A 42 -4.04 -2.38 16.26
C VAL A 42 -4.37 -3.76 16.79
N SER A 43 -5.29 -3.82 17.78
CA SER A 43 -5.63 -5.07 18.45
C SER A 43 -5.87 -6.10 17.35
N ALA A 44 -4.97 -7.09 17.27
CA ALA A 44 -4.93 -8.06 16.19
C ALA A 44 -6.06 -9.07 16.43
N ALA A 45 -7.30 -8.60 16.33
CA ALA A 45 -8.46 -9.43 16.42
C ALA A 45 -8.29 -10.55 15.37
N PRO A 46 -8.39 -11.83 15.78
CA PRO A 46 -8.17 -12.93 14.87
C PRO A 46 -9.19 -12.86 13.73
N VAL A 47 -8.74 -13.16 12.51
CA VAL A 47 -9.65 -13.28 11.36
C VAL A 47 -10.61 -14.44 11.65
N SER A 48 -11.91 -14.16 11.60
CA SER A 48 -12.94 -15.14 11.94
C SER A 48 -12.90 -16.34 10.98
N ALA A 49 -13.22 -17.53 11.48
CA ALA A 49 -13.25 -18.77 10.70
C ALA A 49 -14.23 -18.73 9.52
N ILE A 50 -15.23 -17.85 9.57
CA ILE A 50 -16.19 -17.65 8.47
C ILE A 50 -15.49 -17.24 7.16
N TRP A 51 -14.29 -16.65 7.26
CA TRP A 51 -13.49 -16.25 6.12
C TRP A 51 -12.86 -17.43 5.39
N ALA A 52 -12.75 -18.61 6.00
CA ALA A 52 -12.15 -19.80 5.39
C ALA A 52 -13.16 -20.52 4.48
N GLY A 53 -12.72 -20.93 3.30
CA GLY A 53 -13.51 -21.64 2.31
C GLY A 53 -13.10 -21.30 0.88
N GLU A 54 -13.88 -21.83 -0.04
CA GLU A 54 -13.78 -21.45 -1.45
C GLU A 54 -14.78 -20.34 -1.75
N TRP A 55 -14.29 -19.28 -2.41
CA TRP A 55 -15.08 -18.12 -2.81
C TRP A 55 -14.98 -17.96 -4.33
N ARG A 56 -16.11 -17.88 -5.02
CA ARG A 56 -16.16 -17.76 -6.47
C ARG A 56 -16.60 -16.35 -6.86
N ALA A 57 -15.92 -15.73 -7.80
CA ALA A 57 -16.30 -14.42 -8.30
C ALA A 57 -17.76 -14.44 -8.81
N ALA A 58 -18.57 -13.53 -8.33
CA ALA A 58 -19.95 -13.33 -8.77
C ALA A 58 -19.92 -12.57 -10.10
N GLU A 59 -20.61 -13.10 -11.11
CA GLU A 59 -20.61 -12.66 -12.52
C GLU A 59 -21.28 -11.30 -12.77
N PHE A 60 -21.01 -10.28 -11.95
CA PHE A 60 -21.69 -8.99 -12.09
C PHE A 60 -21.13 -8.09 -13.21
N ASN A 61 -20.11 -8.51 -13.98
CA ASN A 61 -19.69 -7.89 -15.24
C ASN A 61 -18.79 -8.82 -16.09
N LEU A 62 -18.98 -8.79 -17.41
CA LEU A 62 -18.37 -9.58 -18.49
C LEU A 62 -16.82 -9.68 -18.49
N PRO A 63 -16.21 -10.74 -19.06
CA PRO A 63 -16.60 -12.15 -19.02
C PRO A 63 -16.15 -12.81 -17.69
N PRO A 64 -16.72 -13.97 -17.32
CA PRO A 64 -16.36 -14.65 -16.08
C PRO A 64 -14.90 -15.07 -16.15
N ILE A 65 -14.05 -14.39 -15.39
CA ILE A 65 -12.84 -15.04 -14.93
C ILE A 65 -13.37 -16.05 -13.90
N ASN A 66 -13.14 -17.34 -14.10
CA ASN A 66 -13.27 -18.37 -13.08
C ASN A 66 -12.24 -18.10 -11.96
N THR A 67 -12.32 -16.92 -11.36
CA THR A 67 -11.46 -16.47 -10.28
C THR A 67 -12.08 -17.04 -9.02
N THR A 68 -11.45 -18.09 -8.55
CA THR A 68 -11.68 -18.62 -7.22
C THR A 68 -10.65 -18.01 -6.27
N LEU A 69 -11.12 -17.42 -5.18
CA LEU A 69 -10.29 -17.13 -4.03
C LEU A 69 -10.46 -18.29 -3.04
N THR A 70 -9.36 -18.99 -2.76
CA THR A 70 -9.35 -20.03 -1.72
C THR A 70 -8.75 -19.46 -0.46
N THR A 71 -9.44 -19.59 0.67
CA THR A 71 -8.92 -19.24 1.98
C THR A 71 -8.95 -20.45 2.90
N ARG A 72 -7.87 -20.66 3.66
CA ARG A 72 -7.69 -21.81 4.54
C ARG A 72 -7.40 -21.33 5.95
N ARG A 73 -7.99 -22.00 6.93
CA ARG A 73 -7.67 -21.77 8.34
C ARG A 73 -6.71 -22.84 8.81
N ASN A 74 -5.61 -22.43 9.41
CA ASN A 74 -4.74 -23.34 10.15
C ASN A 74 -5.41 -23.68 11.50
N ALA A 75 -5.63 -24.96 11.78
CA ALA A 75 -6.32 -25.39 13.00
C ALA A 75 -5.51 -25.15 14.29
N SER A 76 -4.18 -25.11 14.19
CA SER A 76 -3.27 -24.93 15.33
C SER A 76 -2.99 -23.46 15.64
N THR A 77 -2.83 -22.63 14.61
CA THR A 77 -2.52 -21.19 14.79
C THR A 77 -3.75 -20.29 14.67
N PHE A 78 -4.89 -20.85 14.24
CA PHE A 78 -6.12 -20.13 13.89
C PHE A 78 -5.96 -19.04 12.82
N GLU A 79 -4.79 -18.96 12.19
CA GLU A 79 -4.50 -18.03 11.11
C GLU A 79 -5.30 -18.41 9.86
N VAL A 80 -5.83 -17.41 9.18
CA VAL A 80 -6.46 -17.58 7.86
C VAL A 80 -5.48 -17.13 6.80
N ARG A 81 -5.30 -17.94 5.76
CA ARG A 81 -4.42 -17.66 4.62
C ARG A 81 -5.23 -17.68 3.33
N ALA A 82 -4.97 -16.76 2.41
CA ALA A 82 -5.53 -16.73 1.08
C ALA A 82 -4.53 -17.27 0.05
N LEU A 83 -4.97 -18.13 -0.86
CA LEU A 83 -4.18 -18.57 -2.00
C LEU A 83 -4.28 -17.51 -3.10
N ILE A 84 -3.22 -16.73 -3.31
CA ILE A 84 -3.14 -15.64 -4.29
C ILE A 84 -1.97 -15.92 -5.22
N ALA A 85 -2.24 -16.02 -6.53
CA ALA A 85 -1.22 -16.31 -7.54
C ALA A 85 -0.34 -17.53 -7.18
N GLY A 86 -0.96 -18.59 -6.62
CA GLY A 86 -0.27 -19.81 -6.22
C GLY A 86 0.48 -19.74 -4.87
N SER A 87 0.43 -18.61 -4.16
CA SER A 87 1.09 -18.45 -2.86
C SER A 87 0.11 -18.30 -1.70
N GLU A 88 0.43 -18.92 -0.56
CA GLU A 88 -0.37 -18.78 0.66
C GLU A 88 -0.01 -17.50 1.41
N CYS A 89 -0.95 -16.55 1.40
CA CYS A 89 -0.78 -15.25 1.99
C CYS A 89 -1.56 -15.12 3.31
N PRO A 90 -0.88 -14.85 4.43
CA PRO A 90 -1.53 -14.47 5.69
C PRO A 90 -2.58 -13.38 5.50
N LEU A 91 -3.77 -13.62 6.04
CA LEU A 91 -4.81 -12.61 6.18
C LEU A 91 -4.72 -12.00 7.58
N ALA A 92 -4.57 -10.68 7.63
CA ALA A 92 -4.48 -9.94 8.87
C ALA A 92 -5.65 -8.96 8.98
N TYR A 93 -6.26 -8.89 10.17
CA TYR A 93 -7.20 -7.83 10.48
C TYR A 93 -6.47 -6.48 10.47
N ASP A 94 -7.04 -5.52 9.73
CA ASP A 94 -6.43 -4.22 9.44
C ASP A 94 -7.32 -3.06 9.91
N GLY A 95 -8.25 -3.34 10.82
CA GLY A 95 -9.18 -2.38 11.40
C GLY A 95 -10.59 -2.45 10.84
N GLN A 96 -11.39 -1.44 11.21
CA GLN A 96 -12.75 -1.25 10.71
C GLN A 96 -12.77 -0.19 9.61
N LEU A 97 -13.73 -0.29 8.69
CA LEU A 97 -13.89 0.65 7.59
C LEU A 97 -15.36 0.86 7.28
N ASN A 98 -15.78 2.12 7.13
CA ASN A 98 -17.12 2.42 6.63
C ASN A 98 -17.14 2.31 5.10
N SER A 99 -18.23 1.79 4.53
CA SER A 99 -18.48 1.85 3.08
C SER A 99 -18.28 3.25 2.47
N GLY A 100 -18.66 4.32 3.18
CA GLY A 100 -18.46 5.71 2.77
C GLY A 100 -16.98 6.09 2.60
N ASP A 101 -16.10 5.56 3.45
CA ASP A 101 -14.66 5.80 3.35
C ASP A 101 -14.06 5.12 2.11
N VAL A 102 -14.56 3.92 1.76
CA VAL A 102 -14.17 3.23 0.52
C VAL A 102 -14.62 4.04 -0.69
N ILE A 103 -15.87 4.51 -0.71
CA ILE A 103 -16.41 5.34 -1.80
C ILE A 103 -15.53 6.58 -1.99
N LYS A 104 -15.27 7.32 -0.91
CA LYS A 104 -14.42 8.52 -0.94
C LYS A 104 -13.03 8.21 -1.52
N ARG A 105 -12.41 7.13 -1.08
CA ARG A 105 -11.10 6.69 -1.59
C ARG A 105 -11.13 6.35 -3.08
N ILE A 106 -12.19 5.70 -3.56
CA ILE A 106 -12.38 5.40 -4.98
C ILE A 106 -12.52 6.70 -5.77
N GLU A 107 -13.33 7.65 -5.31
CA GLU A 107 -13.55 8.95 -5.97
C GLU A 107 -12.26 9.78 -6.03
N GLU A 108 -11.50 9.83 -4.93
CA GLU A 108 -10.20 10.52 -4.87
C GLU A 108 -9.19 9.89 -5.84
N ARG A 109 -9.10 8.56 -5.89
CA ARG A 109 -8.22 7.85 -6.83
C ARG A 109 -8.66 8.06 -8.27
N ALA A 110 -9.96 8.04 -8.56
CA ALA A 110 -10.51 8.31 -9.88
C ALA A 110 -10.17 9.73 -10.35
N LYS A 111 -10.38 10.73 -9.48
CA LYS A 111 -10.04 12.13 -9.78
C LYS A 111 -8.56 12.31 -10.09
N TRP A 112 -7.68 11.61 -9.38
CA TRP A 112 -6.25 11.65 -9.64
C TRP A 112 -5.88 10.89 -10.93
N GLN A 113 -6.33 9.65 -11.10
CA GLN A 113 -5.94 8.79 -12.24
C GLN A 113 -6.60 9.19 -13.56
N LEU A 114 -7.73 9.89 -13.56
CA LEU A 114 -8.37 10.39 -14.79
C LEU A 114 -7.81 11.75 -15.25
N LYS A 115 -6.87 12.33 -14.51
CA LYS A 115 -6.21 13.59 -14.88
C LYS A 115 -4.97 13.30 -15.75
N PRO A 116 -4.89 13.85 -16.99
CA PRO A 116 -3.77 13.60 -17.91
C PRO A 116 -2.38 13.85 -17.32
N ASP A 117 -2.23 14.89 -16.50
CA ASP A 117 -0.95 15.25 -15.86
C ASP A 117 -0.35 14.15 -14.97
N ASN A 118 -1.15 13.17 -14.57
CA ASN A 118 -0.73 12.08 -13.67
C ASN A 118 -0.40 10.79 -14.41
N TRP A 119 -0.48 10.78 -15.75
CA TRP A 119 -0.28 9.56 -16.51
C TRP A 119 1.20 9.29 -16.80
N PRO A 120 1.61 8.00 -16.81
CA PRO A 120 2.89 7.62 -17.37
C PRO A 120 3.04 8.12 -18.81
N ALA A 121 4.26 8.52 -19.19
CA ALA A 121 4.55 8.93 -20.55
C ALA A 121 4.21 7.80 -21.55
N GLY A 122 3.54 8.15 -22.65
CA GLY A 122 3.13 7.18 -23.66
C GLY A 122 1.82 6.43 -23.35
N THR A 123 1.08 6.81 -22.31
CA THR A 123 -0.26 6.26 -22.04
C THR A 123 -1.22 6.58 -23.19
N ASP A 124 -1.87 5.56 -23.75
CA ASP A 124 -2.88 5.70 -24.79
C ASP A 124 -4.22 6.23 -24.19
N PRO A 125 -4.75 7.37 -24.67
CA PRO A 125 -6.03 7.89 -24.21
C PRO A 125 -7.21 6.91 -24.34
N ALA A 126 -7.16 5.93 -25.24
CA ALA A 126 -8.21 4.91 -25.35
C ALA A 126 -8.32 4.04 -24.08
N GLN A 127 -7.23 3.85 -23.34
CA GLN A 127 -7.22 3.12 -22.06
C GLN A 127 -8.03 3.84 -20.98
N LEU A 128 -8.27 5.14 -21.11
CA LEU A 128 -9.03 5.95 -20.16
C LEU A 128 -10.52 5.67 -20.18
N VAL A 129 -11.06 5.31 -21.36
CA VAL A 129 -12.46 4.92 -21.49
C VAL A 129 -12.72 3.62 -20.71
N GLY A 130 -11.76 2.69 -20.75
CA GLY A 130 -11.75 1.50 -19.91
C GLY A 130 -11.62 1.85 -18.43
N LEU A 131 -10.64 2.69 -18.09
CA LEU A 131 -10.36 3.12 -16.72
C LEU A 131 -11.56 3.81 -16.04
N LYS A 132 -12.25 4.72 -16.75
CA LYS A 132 -13.45 5.36 -16.21
C LYS A 132 -14.54 4.32 -15.91
N LYS A 133 -14.74 3.35 -16.80
CA LYS A 133 -15.70 2.25 -16.59
C LYS A 133 -15.32 1.39 -15.39
N GLU A 134 -14.03 1.13 -15.16
CA GLU A 134 -13.55 0.44 -13.95
C GLU A 134 -13.95 1.19 -12.69
N PHE A 135 -13.71 2.51 -12.63
CA PHE A 135 -14.09 3.34 -11.50
C PHE A 135 -15.61 3.44 -11.31
N ASP A 136 -16.37 3.65 -12.38
CA ASP A 136 -17.84 3.71 -12.33
C ASP A 136 -18.40 2.38 -11.80
N ASN A 137 -17.84 1.24 -12.26
CA ASN A 137 -18.24 -0.06 -11.78
C ASN A 137 -17.87 -0.28 -10.30
N ALA A 138 -16.66 0.09 -9.90
CA ALA A 138 -16.23 0.01 -8.51
C ALA A 138 -17.16 0.81 -7.59
N LEU A 139 -17.49 2.06 -7.96
CA LEU A 139 -18.43 2.88 -7.21
C LEU A 139 -19.82 2.24 -7.13
N ARG A 140 -20.34 1.70 -8.24
CA ARG A 140 -21.62 1.01 -8.26
C ARG A 140 -21.64 -0.20 -7.31
N LEU A 141 -20.58 -1.01 -7.32
CA LEU A 141 -20.45 -2.18 -6.45
C LEU A 141 -20.32 -1.76 -4.97
N THR A 142 -19.47 -0.79 -4.66
CA THR A 142 -19.28 -0.31 -3.28
C THR A 142 -20.55 0.35 -2.74
N ARG A 143 -21.28 1.12 -3.54
CA ARG A 143 -22.56 1.74 -3.14
C ARG A 143 -23.68 0.71 -2.93
N SER A 144 -23.53 -0.52 -3.42
CA SER A 144 -24.47 -1.61 -3.13
C SER A 144 -24.25 -2.25 -1.76
N LEU A 145 -23.14 -1.94 -1.08
CA LEU A 145 -22.90 -2.37 0.28
C LEU A 145 -23.91 -1.70 1.23
N PRO A 146 -24.53 -2.44 2.15
CA PRO A 146 -25.29 -1.84 3.25
C PRO A 146 -24.45 -0.78 3.99
N PRO A 147 -25.06 0.32 4.45
CA PRO A 147 -24.36 1.32 5.25
C PRO A 147 -24.01 0.73 6.62
N ASP A 148 -22.81 0.18 6.72
CA ASP A 148 -22.32 -0.55 7.89
C ASP A 148 -20.80 -0.34 8.07
N THR A 149 -20.30 -0.77 9.22
CA THR A 149 -18.89 -0.80 9.58
C THR A 149 -18.33 -2.18 9.33
N TYR A 150 -17.51 -2.30 8.28
CA TYR A 150 -16.95 -3.57 7.86
C TYR A 150 -15.62 -3.85 8.54
N ARG A 151 -15.40 -5.13 8.88
CA ARG A 151 -14.05 -5.60 9.25
C ARG A 151 -13.20 -5.66 8.00
N ARG A 152 -12.13 -4.85 7.97
CA ARG A 152 -11.14 -4.85 6.90
C ARG A 152 -10.10 -5.92 7.19
N VAL A 153 -9.88 -6.80 6.22
CA VAL A 153 -8.83 -7.82 6.27
C VAL A 153 -7.91 -7.62 5.08
N ARG A 154 -6.60 -7.65 5.31
CA ARG A 154 -5.57 -7.39 4.30
C ARG A 154 -4.75 -8.65 4.06
N ALA A 155 -4.47 -8.97 2.80
CA ALA A 155 -3.50 -10.02 2.47
C ALA A 155 -2.07 -9.49 2.65
N ARG A 156 -1.24 -10.23 3.37
CA ARG A 156 0.18 -9.92 3.61
C ARG A 156 1.03 -10.95 2.87
N CYS A 157 1.19 -10.79 1.56
CA CYS A 157 2.04 -11.69 0.76
C CYS A 157 3.43 -11.08 0.60
N ALA A 158 4.49 -11.87 0.80
CA ALA A 158 5.85 -11.45 0.47
C ALA A 158 6.07 -11.22 -1.05
N MET A 159 5.31 -11.94 -1.89
CA MET A 159 5.42 -11.85 -3.35
C MET A 159 4.49 -10.81 -3.99
N LEU A 160 3.52 -10.26 -3.24
CA LEU A 160 2.79 -9.11 -3.76
C LEU A 160 3.72 -7.91 -3.68
N PRO A 161 3.71 -7.01 -4.68
CA PRO A 161 4.38 -5.72 -4.55
C PRO A 161 3.96 -5.12 -3.20
N SER A 162 4.90 -4.61 -2.39
CA SER A 162 4.68 -4.05 -1.03
C SER A 162 3.75 -2.82 -0.98
N THR A 163 3.12 -2.58 -2.10
CA THR A 163 2.75 -1.35 -2.74
C THR A 163 1.30 -1.52 -3.27
N ASP A 164 0.93 -2.74 -3.69
CA ASP A 164 -0.46 -3.10 -3.97
C ASP A 164 -1.30 -3.11 -2.68
N ASP A 165 -2.20 -2.12 -2.55
CA ASP A 165 -3.18 -2.13 -1.47
C ASP A 165 -4.33 -3.07 -1.84
N ARG A 166 -4.28 -4.31 -1.32
CA ARG A 166 -5.34 -5.30 -1.44
C ARG A 166 -5.97 -5.61 -0.10
N PHE A 167 -7.27 -5.34 0.02
CA PHE A 167 -8.04 -5.68 1.20
C PHE A 167 -9.41 -6.23 0.84
N TYR A 168 -10.03 -6.84 1.85
CA TYR A 168 -11.27 -7.55 1.74
C TYR A 168 -12.25 -7.04 2.80
N LEU A 169 -13.51 -6.96 2.42
CA LEU A 169 -14.64 -6.72 3.32
C LEU A 169 -15.59 -7.91 3.23
N LEU A 170 -16.01 -8.44 4.38
CA LEU A 170 -17.01 -9.49 4.45
C LEU A 170 -18.32 -8.91 4.97
N THR A 171 -19.38 -9.01 4.18
CA THR A 171 -20.77 -8.73 4.60
C THR A 171 -21.29 -9.86 5.50
N GLU A 172 -22.38 -9.66 6.25
CA GLU A 172 -23.01 -10.63 7.19
C GLU A 172 -23.43 -11.97 6.55
N GLY A 173 -22.45 -12.75 6.08
CA GLY A 173 -22.57 -14.18 5.81
C GLY A 173 -22.52 -14.65 4.36
N ARG A 174 -22.35 -13.80 3.31
CA ARG A 174 -22.44 -14.33 1.92
C ARG A 174 -21.52 -13.74 0.86
N ARG A 175 -21.13 -12.47 0.97
CA ARG A 175 -20.32 -11.82 -0.06
C ARG A 175 -19.04 -11.22 0.50
N LEU A 176 -17.95 -11.55 -0.18
CA LEU A 176 -16.62 -11.01 0.05
C LEU A 176 -16.31 -10.00 -1.05
N PHE A 177 -15.93 -8.79 -0.67
CA PHE A 177 -15.55 -7.74 -1.61
C PHE A 177 -14.05 -7.58 -1.52
N GLU A 178 -13.34 -7.94 -2.58
CA GLU A 178 -11.92 -7.62 -2.75
C GLU A 178 -11.80 -6.26 -3.42
N TYR A 179 -11.01 -5.41 -2.79
CA TYR A 179 -10.57 -4.15 -3.35
C TYR A 179 -9.07 -4.25 -3.61
N ARG A 180 -8.67 -3.95 -4.84
CA ARG A 180 -7.27 -3.88 -5.22
C ARG A 180 -6.97 -2.52 -5.84
N PHE A 181 -6.21 -1.73 -5.09
CA PHE A 181 -5.66 -0.46 -5.51
C PHE A 181 -4.17 -0.66 -5.83
N PRO A 182 -3.81 -0.91 -7.09
CA PRO A 182 -2.40 -1.00 -7.46
C PRO A 182 -1.75 0.37 -7.29
N GLU A 183 -0.56 0.43 -6.70
CA GLU A 183 0.17 1.69 -6.54
C GLU A 183 0.66 2.21 -7.88
N SER A 184 1.17 1.29 -8.70
CA SER A 184 1.64 1.54 -10.06
C SER A 184 0.58 1.20 -11.10
N GLY A 185 0.46 2.04 -12.12
CA GLY A 185 -0.53 1.89 -13.17
C GLY A 185 -1.88 2.55 -12.88
N LEU A 186 -2.67 2.67 -13.95
CA LEU A 186 -4.01 3.24 -13.92
C LEU A 186 -5.02 2.08 -13.88
N SER A 187 -5.55 1.78 -12.70
CA SER A 187 -6.60 0.77 -12.52
C SER A 187 -7.17 0.81 -11.10
N LEU A 188 -8.39 0.29 -10.98
CA LEU A 188 -9.00 -0.14 -9.74
C LEU A 188 -9.80 -1.41 -10.03
N ASN A 189 -9.50 -2.49 -9.30
CA ASN A 189 -10.31 -3.71 -9.39
C ASN A 189 -11.12 -3.91 -8.11
N VAL A 190 -12.43 -4.10 -8.31
CA VAL A 190 -13.34 -4.58 -7.26
C VAL A 190 -13.93 -5.89 -7.72
N THR A 191 -13.64 -6.97 -6.99
CA THR A 191 -14.20 -8.28 -7.24
C THR A 191 -15.14 -8.66 -6.10
N VAL A 192 -16.36 -9.05 -6.44
CA VAL A 192 -17.32 -9.60 -5.48
C VAL A 192 -17.23 -11.11 -5.58
N TYR A 193 -17.04 -11.80 -4.47
CA TYR A 193 -17.09 -13.24 -4.39
C TYR A 193 -18.29 -13.71 -3.58
N GLU A 194 -18.86 -14.83 -4.00
CA GLU A 194 -19.85 -15.59 -3.25
C GLU A 194 -19.23 -16.90 -2.75
N ARG A 195 -19.66 -17.34 -1.57
CA ARG A 195 -19.16 -18.58 -0.98
C ARG A 195 -19.65 -19.79 -1.80
N VAL A 196 -18.72 -20.66 -2.19
CA VAL A 196 -19.06 -21.95 -2.79
C VAL A 196 -19.66 -22.83 -1.69
N ARG A 197 -20.84 -23.41 -1.97
CA ARG A 197 -21.55 -24.30 -1.03
C ARG A 197 -20.96 -25.69 -1.04
#